data_AF-A0A1F6CGZ2-F1
#
_entry.id   AF-A0A1F6CGZ2-F1
#
_cell.length_a   1.000
_cell.length_b   1.000
_cell.length_c   1.000
_cell.angle_alpha   90.00
_cell.angle_beta   90.00
_cell.angle_gamma   90.00
#
_symmetry.space_group_name_H-M   'P 1'
#
loop_
_entity.id
_entity.type
_entity.pdbx_description
1 polymer ?
#
loop_
_entity_poly.entity_id
_entity_poly.type
_entity_poly.pdbx_seq_one_letter_code
_entity_poly.pdbx_strand_id
1 'polypeptide(L)'
;MDRRDVEHLSKMLSLMLRHRPEEFGVEVDRHGYADLNDVLAALQERTPSVTMEDIDHLVYEAEKQRFEIANGRIRARYGHSIPIEIDRAPAEPPEFLYQEVSAGDLEFVKREGLVPQDRQYVHLSFDPHREGRQGRRRGPQVVVRVRAREAHAAGVAFYDCGPTMLTARVPVDFLDIPEAPPPVQAQSFRAFEAPSGPAPGTPPDAPKPPITYGRVRKTIPRR
;
A
#
# COMPACT_ATOMS: atom_id res chain seq x y z
N MET A 1 17.80 2.59 -12.62
CA MET A 1 16.51 2.45 -13.33
C MET A 1 15.79 3.80 -13.40
N ASP A 2 15.05 4.09 -14.49
CA ASP A 2 14.11 5.23 -14.52
C ASP A 2 12.91 4.95 -13.60
N ARG A 3 12.22 6.00 -13.14
CA ARG A 3 11.04 5.87 -12.27
C ARG A 3 9.94 5.02 -12.91
N ARG A 4 9.77 5.12 -14.23
CA ARG A 4 8.78 4.34 -14.99
C ARG A 4 9.10 2.85 -14.97
N ASP A 5 10.38 2.48 -15.05
CA ASP A 5 10.82 1.08 -15.01
C ASP A 5 10.55 0.49 -13.63
N VAL A 6 10.88 1.23 -12.56
CA VAL A 6 10.60 0.82 -11.17
C VAL A 6 9.09 0.64 -10.95
N GLU A 7 8.26 1.56 -11.45
CA GLU A 7 6.80 1.43 -11.35
C GLU A 7 6.25 0.23 -12.13
N HIS A 8 6.78 -0.05 -13.32
CA HIS A 8 6.37 -1.18 -14.14
C HIS A 8 6.75 -2.50 -13.48
N LEU A 9 8.02 -2.64 -13.07
CA LEU A 9 8.53 -3.80 -12.34
C LEU A 9 7.74 -4.03 -11.05
N SER A 10 7.48 -2.97 -10.28
CA SER A 10 6.67 -3.06 -9.05
C SER A 10 5.25 -3.55 -9.31
N LYS A 11 4.61 -3.15 -10.41
CA LYS A 11 3.27 -3.64 -10.77
C LYS A 11 3.30 -5.10 -11.17
N MET A 12 4.28 -5.52 -11.95
CA MET A 12 4.44 -6.90 -12.39
C MET A 12 4.71 -7.84 -11.22
N LEU A 13 5.65 -7.48 -10.33
CA LEU A 13 5.90 -8.22 -9.09
C LEU A 13 4.68 -8.24 -8.17
N SER A 14 3.89 -7.16 -8.11
CA SER A 14 2.64 -7.16 -7.33
C SER A 14 1.62 -8.11 -7.94
N LEU A 15 1.46 -8.15 -9.26
CA LEU A 15 0.55 -9.07 -9.94
C LEU A 15 0.95 -10.53 -9.67
N MET A 16 2.23 -10.83 -9.86
CA MET A 16 2.81 -12.16 -9.64
C MET A 16 2.69 -12.61 -8.18
N LEU A 17 3.12 -11.81 -7.22
CA LEU A 17 3.22 -12.25 -5.82
C LEU A 17 1.91 -12.10 -5.01
N ARG A 18 0.93 -11.31 -5.48
CA ARG A 18 -0.28 -11.01 -4.69
C ARG A 18 -1.56 -11.58 -5.27
N HIS A 19 -1.60 -11.78 -6.58
CA HIS A 19 -2.86 -11.95 -7.28
C HIS A 19 -2.89 -13.19 -8.15
N ARG A 20 -1.84 -13.43 -8.95
CA ARG A 20 -1.85 -14.47 -9.99
C ARG A 20 -0.49 -15.14 -10.18
N PRO A 21 0.13 -15.73 -9.14
CA PRO A 21 1.42 -16.40 -9.28
C PRO A 21 1.41 -17.52 -10.34
N GLU A 22 0.27 -18.20 -10.50
CA GLU A 22 0.05 -19.26 -11.49
C GLU A 22 0.20 -18.81 -12.94
N GLU A 23 -0.13 -17.55 -13.28
CA GLU A 23 0.05 -17.00 -14.64
C GLU A 23 1.53 -16.83 -15.03
N PHE A 24 2.45 -16.99 -14.07
CA PHE A 24 3.89 -16.83 -14.24
C PHE A 24 4.66 -18.11 -13.91
N GLY A 25 3.96 -19.21 -13.60
CA GLY A 25 4.61 -20.46 -13.18
C GLY A 25 5.38 -20.33 -11.87
N VAL A 26 5.05 -19.34 -11.03
CA VAL A 26 5.71 -19.12 -9.74
C VAL A 26 4.90 -19.79 -8.64
N GLU A 27 5.56 -20.56 -7.78
CA GLU A 27 4.91 -21.11 -6.59
C GLU A 27 5.07 -20.16 -5.41
N VAL A 28 3.94 -19.81 -4.79
CA VAL A 28 3.87 -18.99 -3.58
C VAL A 28 3.38 -19.85 -2.43
N ASP A 29 4.14 -19.89 -1.34
CA ASP A 29 3.75 -20.66 -0.17
C ASP A 29 2.64 -19.99 0.65
N ARG A 30 2.18 -20.69 1.69
CA ARG A 30 1.12 -20.19 2.59
C ARG A 30 1.44 -18.85 3.27
N HIS A 31 2.71 -18.43 3.34
CA HIS A 31 3.14 -17.17 3.95
C HIS A 31 3.46 -16.09 2.90
N GLY A 32 3.19 -16.36 1.61
CA GLY A 32 3.42 -15.45 0.50
C GLY A 32 4.81 -15.51 -0.12
N TYR A 33 5.71 -16.40 0.33
CA TYR A 33 7.07 -16.49 -0.19
C TYR A 33 7.15 -17.33 -1.46
N ALA A 34 7.90 -16.83 -2.43
CA ALA A 34 8.35 -17.53 -3.63
C ALA A 34 9.88 -17.61 -3.67
N ASP A 35 10.45 -18.58 -4.39
CA ASP A 35 11.88 -18.61 -4.66
C ASP A 35 12.30 -17.37 -5.47
N LEU A 36 13.37 -16.71 -5.05
CA LEU A 36 13.79 -15.46 -5.68
C LEU A 36 14.32 -15.67 -7.11
N ASN A 37 14.97 -16.81 -7.39
CA ASN A 37 15.48 -17.12 -8.73
C ASN A 37 14.33 -17.46 -9.68
N ASP A 38 13.32 -18.20 -9.22
CA ASP A 38 12.13 -18.51 -10.02
C ASP A 38 11.38 -17.23 -10.39
N VAL A 39 11.23 -16.30 -9.43
CA VAL A 39 10.64 -14.98 -9.68
C VAL A 39 11.45 -14.17 -10.68
N LEU A 40 12.79 -14.15 -10.56
CA LEU A 40 13.66 -13.45 -11.52
C LEU A 40 13.51 -14.05 -12.92
N ALA A 41 13.52 -15.37 -13.06
CA ALA A 41 13.35 -16.06 -14.33
C ALA A 41 12.00 -15.70 -14.98
N ALA A 42 10.90 -15.77 -14.22
CA ALA A 42 9.57 -15.42 -14.69
C ALA A 42 9.43 -13.94 -15.08
N LEU A 43 10.13 -13.04 -14.40
CA LEU A 43 10.21 -11.62 -14.78
C LEU A 43 10.97 -11.45 -16.10
N GLN A 44 12.07 -12.16 -16.28
CA GLN A 44 12.91 -12.07 -17.49
C GLN A 44 12.21 -12.62 -18.74
N GLU A 45 11.30 -13.58 -18.61
CA GLU A 45 10.46 -14.03 -19.74
C GLU A 45 9.63 -12.90 -20.34
N ARG A 46 9.17 -11.95 -19.52
CA ARG A 46 8.35 -10.81 -19.95
C ARG A 46 9.14 -9.53 -20.12
N THR A 47 10.23 -9.37 -19.39
CA THR A 47 11.11 -8.20 -19.43
C THR A 47 12.56 -8.66 -19.30
N PRO A 48 13.19 -9.10 -20.42
CA PRO A 48 14.51 -9.73 -20.42
C PRO A 48 15.65 -8.91 -19.82
N SER A 49 15.47 -7.60 -19.71
CA SER A 49 16.48 -6.69 -19.15
C SER A 49 16.47 -6.60 -17.63
N VAL A 50 15.49 -7.22 -16.94
CA VAL A 50 15.43 -7.19 -15.47
C VAL A 50 16.56 -8.02 -14.89
N THR A 51 17.25 -7.45 -13.90
CA THR A 51 18.36 -8.09 -13.18
C THR A 51 18.03 -8.27 -11.70
N MET A 52 18.86 -9.04 -10.99
CA MET A 52 18.74 -9.14 -9.53
C MET A 52 18.91 -7.79 -8.83
N GLU A 53 19.82 -6.94 -9.33
CA GLU A 53 20.06 -5.60 -8.79
C GLU A 53 18.81 -4.72 -8.89
N ASP A 54 18.01 -4.88 -9.94
CA ASP A 54 16.75 -4.15 -10.09
C ASP A 54 15.70 -4.57 -9.05
N ILE A 55 15.64 -5.88 -8.75
CA ILE A 55 14.76 -6.42 -7.70
C ILE A 55 15.22 -5.91 -6.33
N ASP A 56 16.52 -5.98 -6.03
CA ASP A 56 17.09 -5.47 -4.78
C ASP A 56 16.82 -3.97 -4.61
N HIS A 57 17.05 -3.17 -5.64
CA HIS A 57 16.73 -1.74 -5.64
C HIS A 57 15.23 -1.50 -5.37
N LEU A 58 14.34 -2.26 -6.02
CA LEU A 58 12.90 -2.15 -5.77
C LEU A 58 12.49 -2.56 -4.35
N VAL A 59 13.16 -3.56 -3.76
CA VAL A 59 12.87 -4.06 -2.42
C VAL A 59 13.37 -3.10 -1.34
N TYR A 60 14.61 -2.59 -1.49
CA TYR A 60 15.30 -1.86 -0.43
C TYR A 60 15.27 -0.34 -0.58
N GLU A 61 15.19 0.19 -1.81
CA GLU A 61 15.32 1.64 -2.06
C GLU A 61 14.00 2.32 -2.44
N ALA A 62 13.01 1.56 -2.92
CA ALA A 62 11.74 2.14 -3.32
C ALA A 62 10.94 2.66 -2.12
N GLU A 63 10.33 3.85 -2.27
CA GLU A 63 9.59 4.55 -1.20
C GLU A 63 8.50 3.69 -0.53
N LYS A 64 7.85 2.83 -1.31
CA LYS A 64 6.66 2.08 -0.88
C LYS A 64 7.00 0.77 -0.19
N GLN A 65 8.24 0.29 -0.25
CA GLN A 65 8.73 -0.89 0.50
C GLN A 65 7.75 -2.07 0.46
N ARG A 66 7.23 -2.40 -0.74
CA ARG A 66 6.10 -3.34 -0.93
C ARG A 66 6.46 -4.80 -0.75
N PHE A 67 7.76 -5.10 -0.81
CA PHE A 67 8.30 -6.44 -0.91
C PHE A 67 9.36 -6.63 0.18
N GLU A 68 9.69 -7.88 0.45
CA GLU A 68 10.83 -8.24 1.28
C GLU A 68 11.49 -9.51 0.78
N ILE A 69 12.81 -9.54 0.90
CA ILE A 69 13.64 -10.70 0.62
C ILE A 69 14.15 -11.27 1.94
N ALA A 70 14.02 -12.58 2.11
CA ALA A 70 14.55 -13.33 3.25
C ALA A 70 14.98 -14.73 2.81
N ASN A 71 16.20 -15.14 3.16
CA ASN A 71 16.72 -16.49 2.92
C ASN A 71 16.59 -16.97 1.46
N GLY A 72 16.91 -16.10 0.49
CA GLY A 72 16.80 -16.43 -0.93
C GLY A 72 15.37 -16.49 -1.48
N ARG A 73 14.38 -16.03 -0.71
CA ARG A 73 12.97 -15.98 -1.09
C ARG A 73 12.43 -14.56 -1.04
N ILE A 74 11.42 -14.27 -1.84
CA ILE A 74 10.77 -12.96 -1.91
C ILE A 74 9.27 -13.07 -1.68
N ARG A 75 8.68 -12.07 -1.04
CA ARG A 75 7.22 -11.92 -0.95
C ARG A 75 6.78 -10.47 -1.03
N ALA A 76 5.49 -10.26 -1.30
CA ALA A 76 4.85 -9.00 -0.97
C ALA A 76 4.57 -8.92 0.53
N ARG A 77 4.73 -7.72 1.13
CA ARG A 77 4.45 -7.50 2.56
C ARG A 77 2.95 -7.43 2.87
N TYR A 78 2.12 -7.10 1.87
CA TYR A 78 0.69 -6.84 2.01
C TYR A 78 -0.01 -6.86 0.64
N GLY A 79 -1.34 -6.90 0.63
CA GLY A 79 -2.16 -6.72 -0.58
C GLY A 79 -2.46 -7.98 -1.35
N HIS A 80 -2.28 -9.14 -0.75
CA HIS A 80 -2.66 -10.43 -1.32
C HIS A 80 -4.18 -10.51 -1.49
N SER A 81 -4.61 -10.93 -2.69
CA SER A 81 -5.95 -11.47 -2.91
C SER A 81 -5.94 -13.00 -2.85
N ILE A 82 -4.78 -13.62 -3.08
CA ILE A 82 -4.57 -15.06 -2.86
C ILE A 82 -4.56 -15.40 -1.36
N PRO A 83 -4.99 -16.61 -0.95
CA PRO A 83 -4.97 -17.02 0.45
C PRO A 83 -3.55 -17.04 1.01
N ILE A 84 -3.31 -16.32 2.11
CA ILE A 84 -2.06 -16.36 2.87
C ILE A 84 -2.31 -16.27 4.38
N GLU A 85 -1.41 -16.87 5.15
CA GLU A 85 -1.32 -16.79 6.59
C GLU A 85 -0.23 -15.78 6.99
N ILE A 86 -0.60 -14.80 7.83
CA ILE A 86 0.38 -13.87 8.39
C ILE A 86 1.30 -14.63 9.36
N ASP A 87 2.59 -14.69 9.03
CA ASP A 87 3.64 -15.34 9.82
C ASP A 87 4.25 -14.42 10.90
N ARG A 88 3.47 -13.45 11.37
CA ARG A 88 3.90 -12.43 12.34
C ARG A 88 2.98 -12.47 13.55
N ALA A 89 3.57 -12.30 14.73
CA ALA A 89 2.79 -12.11 15.94
C ALA A 89 1.98 -10.80 15.84
N PRO A 90 0.77 -10.75 16.42
CA PRO A 90 0.06 -9.50 16.60
C PRO A 90 0.94 -8.46 17.30
N ALA A 91 0.85 -7.21 16.87
CA ALA A 91 1.60 -6.07 17.38
C ALA A 91 0.64 -5.01 17.91
N GLU A 92 1.05 -4.29 18.95
CA GLU A 92 0.29 -3.16 19.47
C GLU A 92 0.32 -2.01 18.44
N PRO A 93 -0.84 -1.54 17.94
CA PRO A 93 -0.90 -0.44 16.99
C PRO A 93 -0.69 0.91 17.67
N PRO A 94 -0.36 1.99 16.93
CA PRO A 94 -0.43 3.36 17.45
C PRO A 94 -1.87 3.72 17.88
N GLU A 95 -2.03 4.90 18.49
CA GLU A 95 -3.36 5.38 18.90
C GLU A 95 -4.34 5.42 17.74
N PHE A 96 -3.88 5.96 16.60
CA PHE A 96 -4.67 6.08 15.39
C PHE A 96 -3.99 5.47 14.16
N LEU A 97 -4.81 4.88 13.31
CA LEU A 97 -4.47 4.50 11.95
C LEU A 97 -5.54 5.03 10.99
N TYR A 98 -5.30 4.93 9.68
CA TYR A 98 -6.18 5.54 8.68
C TYR A 98 -6.41 4.62 7.49
N GLN A 99 -7.60 4.67 6.92
CA GLN A 99 -7.90 4.06 5.63
C GLN A 99 -8.64 5.05 4.74
N GLU A 100 -8.16 5.21 3.50
CA GLU A 100 -8.92 5.89 2.47
C GLU A 100 -9.95 4.93 1.88
N VAL A 101 -11.20 5.36 1.87
CA VAL A 101 -12.34 4.62 1.30
C VAL A 101 -13.03 5.48 0.24
N SER A 102 -13.66 4.85 -0.75
CA SER A 102 -14.43 5.62 -1.72
C SER A 102 -15.64 6.26 -1.03
N ALA A 103 -16.04 7.45 -1.48
CA ALA A 103 -17.23 8.10 -0.92
C ALA A 103 -18.50 7.24 -1.08
N GLY A 104 -18.56 6.39 -2.11
CA GLY A 104 -19.65 5.45 -2.33
C GLY A 104 -19.69 4.28 -1.34
N ASP A 105 -18.56 3.93 -0.72
CA ASP A 105 -18.46 2.83 0.25
C ASP A 105 -18.78 3.28 1.68
N LEU A 106 -18.96 4.58 1.95
CA LEU A 106 -19.16 5.09 3.31
C LEU A 106 -20.36 4.46 4.02
N GLU A 107 -21.48 4.27 3.34
CA GLU A 107 -22.66 3.64 3.93
C GLU A 107 -22.44 2.15 4.24
N PHE A 108 -21.58 1.49 3.48
CA PHE A 108 -21.15 0.13 3.79
C PHE A 108 -20.25 0.13 5.03
N VAL A 109 -19.25 1.02 5.09
CA VAL A 109 -18.32 1.14 6.22
C VAL A 109 -19.04 1.48 7.53
N LYS A 110 -20.07 2.34 7.47
CA LYS A 110 -20.92 2.66 8.63
C LYS A 110 -21.72 1.47 9.16
N ARG A 111 -22.00 0.47 8.32
CA ARG A 111 -22.79 -0.70 8.71
C ARG A 111 -21.91 -1.88 9.13
N GLU A 112 -20.88 -2.18 8.35
CA GLU A 112 -20.08 -3.40 8.50
C GLU A 112 -18.73 -3.16 9.19
N GLY A 113 -18.31 -1.90 9.28
CA GLY A 113 -16.95 -1.51 9.63
C GLY A 113 -15.98 -1.63 8.44
N LEU A 114 -14.68 -1.67 8.72
CA LEU A 114 -13.67 -1.90 7.70
C LEU A 114 -13.42 -3.40 7.53
N VAL A 115 -13.57 -3.88 6.30
CA VAL A 115 -13.39 -5.28 5.89
C VAL A 115 -12.46 -5.33 4.68
N PRO A 116 -11.81 -6.48 4.39
CA PRO A 116 -10.68 -6.50 3.47
C PRO A 116 -11.05 -6.44 1.98
N GLN A 117 -12.34 -6.37 1.63
CA GLN A 117 -12.85 -6.37 0.25
C GLN A 117 -12.24 -7.51 -0.59
N ASP A 118 -11.62 -7.21 -1.73
CA ASP A 118 -10.96 -8.19 -2.61
C ASP A 118 -9.59 -8.69 -2.09
N ARG A 119 -9.19 -8.28 -0.88
CA ARG A 119 -7.92 -8.65 -0.25
C ARG A 119 -8.17 -9.58 0.93
N GLN A 120 -7.10 -10.16 1.46
CA GLN A 120 -7.16 -11.01 2.65
C GLN A 120 -7.25 -10.19 3.96
N TYR A 121 -6.66 -8.98 4.00
CA TYR A 121 -6.61 -8.14 5.19
C TYR A 121 -6.88 -6.67 4.86
N VAL A 122 -7.42 -5.94 5.84
CA VAL A 122 -7.57 -4.49 5.81
C VAL A 122 -6.20 -3.86 5.92
N HIS A 123 -5.91 -2.88 5.05
CA HIS A 123 -4.66 -2.13 5.09
C HIS A 123 -4.88 -0.79 5.75
N LEU A 124 -4.03 -0.50 6.73
CA LEU A 124 -4.10 0.71 7.52
C LEU A 124 -2.80 1.51 7.39
N SER A 125 -2.94 2.81 7.14
CA SER A 125 -1.86 3.77 7.03
C SER A 125 -1.57 4.42 8.38
N PHE A 126 -0.30 4.73 8.62
CA PHE A 126 0.14 5.56 9.74
C PHE A 126 -0.08 7.06 9.51
N ASP A 127 -0.32 7.46 8.25
CA ASP A 127 -0.48 8.85 7.84
C ASP A 127 -1.88 9.04 7.22
N PRO A 128 -2.67 10.03 7.69
CA PRO A 128 -4.02 10.30 7.22
C PRO A 128 -4.11 10.74 5.75
N HIS A 129 -3.00 11.15 5.14
CA HIS A 129 -2.95 11.67 3.76
C HIS A 129 -2.11 10.81 2.82
N ARG A 130 -1.67 9.63 3.27
CA ARG A 130 -0.65 8.83 2.55
C ARG A 130 -1.13 8.23 1.23
N GLU A 131 -2.45 8.08 1.00
CA GLU A 131 -2.98 7.48 -0.23
C GLU A 131 -3.57 8.51 -1.23
N GLY A 132 -3.52 9.80 -0.90
CA GLY A 132 -3.96 10.94 -1.73
C GLY A 132 -3.17 11.19 -3.04
N ARG A 133 -2.23 10.32 -3.41
CA ARG A 133 -1.43 10.42 -4.66
C ARG A 133 -1.80 9.40 -5.75
N GLN A 134 -3.02 8.84 -5.72
CA GLN A 134 -3.61 8.13 -6.87
C GLN A 134 -4.89 8.81 -7.41
N GLY A 135 -5.22 10.01 -6.90
CA GLY A 135 -6.43 10.78 -7.22
C GLY A 135 -6.44 11.45 -8.58
N ARG A 136 -6.62 10.65 -9.64
CA ARG A 136 -7.39 11.07 -10.85
C ARG A 136 -8.31 9.98 -11.39
N ARG A 137 -8.13 8.71 -10.99
CA ARG A 137 -8.89 7.57 -11.53
C ARG A 137 -9.98 7.00 -10.60
N ARG A 138 -9.96 7.27 -9.29
CA ARG A 138 -10.78 6.55 -8.28
C ARG A 138 -11.93 7.35 -7.66
N GLY A 139 -12.36 8.45 -8.29
CA GLY A 139 -13.43 9.29 -7.75
C GLY A 139 -13.09 9.93 -6.39
N PRO A 140 -14.06 10.55 -5.71
CA PRO A 140 -13.86 11.15 -4.40
C PRO A 140 -13.55 10.08 -3.34
N GLN A 141 -12.55 10.36 -2.50
CA GLN A 141 -12.09 9.50 -1.41
C GLN A 141 -12.31 10.20 -0.07
N VAL A 142 -12.56 9.42 0.97
CA VAL A 142 -12.79 9.88 2.34
C VAL A 142 -11.85 9.12 3.26
N VAL A 143 -11.19 9.85 4.16
CA VAL A 143 -10.26 9.25 5.13
C VAL A 143 -11.05 8.84 6.37
N VAL A 144 -11.12 7.53 6.64
CA VAL A 144 -11.66 6.99 7.89
C VAL A 144 -10.51 6.86 8.88
N ARG A 145 -10.66 7.46 10.06
CA ARG A 145 -9.70 7.29 11.16
C ARG A 145 -10.13 6.11 12.02
N VAL A 146 -9.16 5.27 12.39
CA VAL A 146 -9.34 4.08 13.21
C VAL A 146 -8.73 4.36 14.58
N ARG A 147 -9.51 4.18 15.66
CA ARG A 147 -9.03 4.17 17.05
C ARG A 147 -8.32 2.84 17.33
N ALA A 148 -7.15 2.67 16.73
CA ALA A 148 -6.49 1.37 16.61
C ALA A 148 -6.05 0.80 17.98
N ARG A 149 -5.56 1.64 18.89
CA ARG A 149 -5.17 1.20 20.24
C ARG A 149 -6.36 0.73 21.07
N GLU A 150 -7.49 1.41 20.95
CA GLU A 150 -8.75 1.02 21.61
C GLU A 150 -9.26 -0.31 21.04
N ALA A 151 -9.28 -0.45 19.71
CA ALA A 151 -9.65 -1.70 19.04
C ALA A 151 -8.76 -2.87 19.46
N HIS A 152 -7.44 -2.64 19.59
CA HIS A 152 -6.50 -3.65 20.05
C HIS A 152 -6.75 -4.05 21.50
N ALA A 153 -6.99 -3.09 22.40
CA ALA A 153 -7.38 -3.38 23.78
C ALA A 153 -8.70 -4.18 23.89
N ALA A 154 -9.58 -4.03 22.90
CA ALA A 154 -10.81 -4.80 22.76
C ALA A 154 -10.63 -6.17 22.03
N GLY A 155 -9.40 -6.56 21.69
CA GLY A 155 -9.07 -7.87 21.12
C GLY A 155 -8.94 -7.93 19.60
N VAL A 156 -8.96 -6.79 18.89
CA VAL A 156 -8.67 -6.76 17.45
C VAL A 156 -7.16 -6.93 17.22
N ALA A 157 -6.78 -7.96 16.46
CA ALA A 157 -5.39 -8.20 16.11
C ALA A 157 -4.90 -7.25 15.01
N PHE A 158 -3.71 -6.68 15.21
CA PHE A 158 -2.99 -5.87 14.21
C PHE A 158 -1.64 -6.49 13.93
N TYR A 159 -1.14 -6.36 12.70
CA TYR A 159 0.12 -6.93 12.27
C TYR A 159 0.98 -5.85 11.62
N ASP A 160 2.18 -5.63 12.14
CA ASP A 160 3.14 -4.69 11.56
C ASP A 160 3.81 -5.29 10.32
N CYS A 161 3.51 -4.69 9.17
CA CYS A 161 4.06 -5.06 7.88
C CYS A 161 5.06 -4.02 7.35
N GLY A 162 5.51 -3.07 8.17
CA GLY A 162 6.47 -2.02 7.80
C GLY A 162 5.77 -0.71 7.42
N PRO A 163 5.55 -0.41 6.13
CA PRO A 163 4.92 0.84 5.72
C PRO A 163 3.39 0.89 5.97
N THR A 164 2.79 -0.19 6.47
CA THR A 164 1.35 -0.33 6.77
C THR A 164 1.15 -1.34 7.89
N MET A 165 0.03 -1.23 8.60
CA MET A 165 -0.47 -2.28 9.50
C MET A 165 -1.65 -3.00 8.86
N LEU A 166 -1.73 -4.32 9.09
CA LEU A 166 -2.82 -5.16 8.63
C LEU A 166 -3.72 -5.58 9.79
N THR A 167 -5.01 -5.76 9.50
CA THR A 167 -5.96 -6.38 10.43
C THR A 167 -7.05 -7.13 9.66
N ALA A 168 -7.70 -8.12 10.26
CA ALA A 168 -8.74 -8.89 9.60
C ALA A 168 -10.01 -8.06 9.35
N ARG A 169 -10.44 -7.29 10.36
CA ARG A 169 -11.56 -6.34 10.27
C ARG A 169 -11.43 -5.30 11.38
N VAL A 170 -12.07 -4.15 11.18
CA VAL A 170 -12.25 -3.14 12.25
C VAL A 170 -13.75 -2.91 12.45
N PRO A 171 -14.33 -3.25 13.62
CA PRO A 171 -15.71 -2.92 13.95
C PRO A 171 -15.98 -1.41 13.87
N VAL A 172 -17.21 -1.04 13.52
CA VAL A 172 -17.64 0.36 13.38
C VAL A 172 -17.44 1.17 14.66
N ASP A 173 -17.55 0.53 15.82
CA ASP A 173 -17.36 1.14 17.15
C ASP A 173 -15.96 1.72 17.37
N PHE A 174 -14.99 1.41 16.50
CA PHE A 174 -13.62 1.96 16.56
C PHE A 174 -13.31 2.90 15.39
N LEU A 175 -14.32 3.33 14.63
CA LEU A 175 -14.17 4.18 13.47
C LEU A 175 -14.66 5.60 13.75
N ASP A 176 -13.83 6.57 13.40
CA ASP A 176 -14.22 7.97 13.22
C ASP A 176 -14.46 8.19 11.72
N ILE A 177 -15.72 8.06 11.32
CA ILE A 177 -16.15 8.18 9.93
C ILE A 177 -16.55 9.65 9.68
N PRO A 178 -15.91 10.36 8.74
CA PRO A 178 -16.34 11.71 8.38
C PRO A 178 -17.74 11.69 7.78
N GLU A 179 -18.46 12.80 7.94
CA GLU A 179 -19.66 13.01 7.13
C GLU A 179 -19.24 13.11 5.66
N ALA A 180 -20.01 12.46 4.76
CA ALA A 180 -19.69 12.50 3.34
C ALA A 180 -19.69 13.96 2.87
N PRO A 181 -18.69 14.42 2.09
CA PRO A 181 -18.78 15.74 1.48
C PRO A 181 -20.07 15.79 0.65
N PRO A 182 -20.85 16.88 0.71
CA PRO A 182 -22.06 16.98 -0.09
C PRO A 182 -21.71 16.71 -1.56
N PRO A 183 -22.56 16.01 -2.31
CA PRO A 183 -22.31 15.77 -3.72
C PRO A 183 -22.00 17.11 -4.37
N VAL A 184 -20.83 17.20 -5.00
CA VAL A 184 -20.49 18.35 -5.84
C VAL A 184 -21.54 18.34 -6.94
N GLN A 185 -22.58 19.16 -6.77
CA GLN A 185 -23.49 19.47 -7.86
C GLN A 185 -22.58 19.91 -8.99
N ALA A 186 -22.72 19.30 -10.16
CA ALA A 186 -22.10 19.79 -11.37
C ALA A 186 -22.62 21.22 -11.54
N GLN A 187 -21.93 22.20 -10.96
CA GLN A 187 -22.09 23.58 -11.34
C GLN A 187 -21.75 23.55 -12.81
N SER A 188 -22.76 23.82 -13.63
CA SER A 188 -22.56 24.17 -15.02
C SER A 188 -21.51 25.27 -15.01
N PHE A 189 -20.27 24.90 -15.33
CA PHE A 189 -19.26 25.86 -15.69
C PHE A 189 -19.82 26.54 -16.94
N ARG A 190 -20.55 27.64 -16.76
CA ARG A 190 -20.66 28.63 -17.83
C ARG A 190 -19.22 28.94 -18.20
N ALA A 191 -18.86 28.64 -19.43
CA ALA A 191 -17.55 28.95 -19.97
C ALA A 191 -17.25 30.42 -19.64
N PHE A 192 -16.35 30.65 -18.69
CA PHE A 192 -15.68 31.93 -18.58
C PHE A 192 -14.76 31.96 -19.80
N GLU A 193 -15.10 32.79 -20.78
CA GLU A 193 -14.15 33.17 -21.82
C GLU A 193 -12.87 33.65 -21.14
N ALA A 194 -11.78 32.95 -21.41
CA ALA A 194 -10.48 33.30 -20.87
C ALA A 194 -10.05 34.66 -21.44
N PRO A 195 -9.68 35.65 -20.62
CA PRO A 195 -8.95 36.79 -21.12
C PRO A 195 -7.58 36.32 -21.62
N SER A 196 -7.28 36.63 -22.88
CA SER A 196 -5.99 36.37 -23.52
C SER A 196 -4.89 37.24 -22.89
N GLY A 197 -4.07 36.64 -22.02
CA GLY A 197 -2.89 37.27 -21.45
C GLY A 197 -1.81 36.22 -21.13
N PRO A 198 -0.51 36.54 -21.30
CA PRO A 198 0.56 35.58 -21.11
C PRO A 198 0.72 35.18 -19.63
N ALA A 199 0.99 33.89 -19.39
CA ALA A 199 1.13 33.30 -18.07
C ALA A 199 2.41 33.81 -17.33
N PRO A 200 2.33 34.14 -16.03
CA PRO A 200 3.53 34.40 -15.22
C PRO A 200 4.28 33.10 -14.91
N GLY A 201 5.61 33.19 -14.88
CA GLY A 201 6.54 32.07 -14.72
C GLY A 201 6.45 31.33 -13.39
N THR A 202 6.77 30.03 -13.45
CA THR A 202 6.79 29.10 -12.32
C THR A 202 7.97 29.38 -11.37
N PRO A 203 7.76 29.55 -10.05
CA PRO A 203 8.87 29.60 -9.10
C PRO A 203 9.49 28.21 -8.86
N PRO A 204 10.79 28.12 -8.56
CA PRO A 204 11.49 26.84 -8.41
C PRO A 204 11.11 26.07 -7.14
N ASP A 205 11.15 24.74 -7.28
CA ASP A 205 10.77 23.72 -6.30
C ASP A 205 11.80 23.64 -5.14
N ALA A 206 11.34 23.73 -3.89
CA ALA A 206 12.20 23.60 -2.71
C ALA A 206 12.34 22.11 -2.32
N PRO A 207 13.56 21.60 -2.03
CA PRO A 207 13.75 20.20 -1.68
C PRO A 207 13.20 19.88 -0.28
N LYS A 208 12.47 18.76 -0.17
CA LYS A 208 11.97 18.20 1.09
C LYS A 208 13.07 17.39 1.80
N PRO A 209 13.10 17.37 3.15
CA PRO A 209 14.12 16.64 3.90
C PRO A 209 13.96 15.11 3.77
N PRO A 210 15.07 14.34 3.79
CA PRO A 210 15.02 12.88 3.77
C PRO A 210 14.48 12.32 5.10
N ILE A 211 13.57 11.36 5.02
CA ILE A 211 13.06 10.61 6.17
C ILE A 211 13.86 9.31 6.28
N THR A 212 14.62 9.15 7.35
CA THR A 212 15.39 7.93 7.65
C THR A 212 14.53 6.98 8.51
N TYR A 213 14.30 5.76 8.02
CA TYR A 213 13.76 4.68 8.86
C TYR A 213 14.93 3.81 9.35
N GLY A 214 15.00 3.63 10.66
CA GLY A 214 16.14 3.08 11.39
C GLY A 214 16.62 1.71 10.91
N ARG A 215 17.89 1.67 10.51
CA ARG A 215 18.66 0.45 10.26
C ARG A 215 18.97 -0.25 11.59
N VAL A 216 18.21 -1.28 11.98
CA VAL A 216 18.66 -2.17 13.06
C VAL A 216 19.52 -3.28 12.46
N ARG A 217 20.83 -3.07 12.41
CA ARG A 217 21.78 -4.17 12.21
C ARG A 217 21.77 -5.03 13.47
N LYS A 218 21.11 -6.19 13.44
CA LYS A 218 21.38 -7.25 14.42
C LYS A 218 22.73 -7.87 14.07
N THR A 219 23.74 -7.54 14.85
CA THR A 219 25.02 -8.27 14.90
C THR A 219 24.74 -9.68 15.40
N ILE A 220 24.95 -10.68 14.53
CA ILE A 220 24.95 -12.09 14.92
C ILE A 220 26.33 -12.40 15.52
N PRO A 221 26.44 -12.82 16.79
CA PRO A 221 27.70 -13.33 17.31
C PRO A 221 27.97 -14.71 16.69
N ARG A 222 29.14 -14.85 16.05
CA ARG A 222 29.65 -16.16 15.64
C ARG A 222 29.98 -16.97 16.90
N ARG A 223 29.39 -18.16 17.02
CA ARG A 223 29.92 -19.28 17.79
C ARG A 223 29.94 -20.50 16.89
#